data_AF-T0YB31-F1
#
_entry.id   AF-T0YB31-F1
#
_cell.length_a   1.000
_cell.length_b   1.000
_cell.length_c   1.000
_cell.angle_alpha   90.00
_cell.angle_beta   90.00
_cell.angle_gamma   90.00
#
_symmetry.space_group_name_H-M   'P 1'
#
loop_
_entity.id
_entity.type
_entity.pdbx_description
1 polymer ?
#
loop_
_entity_poly.entity_id
_entity_poly.type
_entity_poly.pdbx_seq_one_letter_code
_entity_poly.pdbx_strand_id
1 'polypeptide(L)'
;MFPIRNARGEILGFGGRAIQSGDQPKYLNSPETQLFHKGSELYGLYEARAGGERLTRLIVVEGYLDVIALAQAGLTETVATLGTALTAEQVQKLVGVSPEIVFCFDGDAAGRRASFRALETALHFARDGRSFRFLGLPQDEDPDSFVRREGPQAFHARLDRSRSLSEALFFALEKRFDPKTIEGRVALAREAQRLAGLVRDPLYRELLVQGVTERFHLP
;
A
#
# COMPACT_ATOMS: atom_id res chain seq x y z
N MET A 1 -16.08 8.06 15.98
CA MET A 1 -16.08 6.59 15.85
C MET A 1 -16.14 6.23 14.39
N PHE A 2 -15.45 5.18 13.97
CA PHE A 2 -15.34 4.70 12.58
C PHE A 2 -15.75 3.23 12.53
N PRO A 3 -16.95 2.87 12.05
CA PRO A 3 -17.40 1.47 12.00
C PRO A 3 -16.62 0.69 10.95
N ILE A 4 -16.15 -0.51 11.30
CA ILE A 4 -15.45 -1.42 10.39
C ILE A 4 -16.44 -2.49 9.95
N ARG A 5 -16.66 -2.62 8.63
CA ARG A 5 -17.65 -3.53 8.05
C ARG A 5 -16.99 -4.67 7.30
N ASN A 6 -17.61 -5.84 7.34
CA ASN A 6 -17.24 -6.94 6.47
C ASN A 6 -17.82 -6.78 5.05
N ALA A 7 -17.57 -7.76 4.19
CA ALA A 7 -18.07 -7.78 2.82
C ALA A 7 -19.60 -7.76 2.68
N ARG A 8 -20.35 -8.12 3.74
CA ARG A 8 -21.83 -8.09 3.80
C ARG A 8 -22.38 -6.80 4.41
N GLY A 9 -21.51 -5.88 4.84
CA GLY A 9 -21.91 -4.63 5.49
C GLY A 9 -22.16 -4.76 7.00
N GLU A 10 -21.93 -5.93 7.58
CA GLU A 10 -22.08 -6.18 9.02
C GLU A 10 -20.92 -5.51 9.78
N ILE A 11 -21.24 -4.81 10.87
CA ILE A 11 -20.24 -4.13 11.70
C ILE A 11 -19.48 -5.18 12.53
N LEU A 12 -18.17 -5.28 12.29
CA LEU A 12 -17.27 -6.19 13.01
C LEU A 12 -16.61 -5.55 14.23
N GLY A 13 -16.45 -4.23 14.20
CA GLY A 13 -15.75 -3.47 15.22
C GLY A 13 -15.68 -2.00 14.88
N PHE A 14 -14.87 -1.25 15.63
CA PHE A 14 -14.74 0.18 15.47
C PHE A 14 -13.28 0.64 15.59
N GLY A 15 -12.95 1.65 14.80
CA GLY A 15 -11.87 2.60 15.10
C GLY A 15 -12.42 3.76 15.94
N GLY A 16 -11.64 4.20 16.92
CA GLY A 16 -11.88 5.40 17.72
C GLY A 16 -10.73 6.37 17.55
N ARG A 17 -11.02 7.66 17.61
CA ARG A 17 -10.02 8.74 17.67
C ARG A 17 -10.32 9.60 18.90
N ALA A 18 -9.28 9.87 19.69
CA ALA A 18 -9.34 10.80 20.80
C ALA A 18 -9.66 12.23 20.31
N ILE A 19 -10.56 12.93 21.02
CA ILE A 19 -10.96 14.31 20.69
C ILE A 19 -10.20 15.31 21.57
N GLN A 20 -9.98 14.97 22.85
CA GLN A 20 -9.32 15.85 23.80
C GLN A 20 -7.80 15.70 23.72
N SER A 21 -7.09 16.82 23.81
CA SER A 21 -5.64 16.85 23.91
C SER A 21 -5.20 16.22 25.24
N GLY A 22 -4.52 15.07 25.16
CA GLY A 22 -4.04 14.33 26.34
C GLY A 22 -4.57 12.90 26.44
N ASP A 23 -5.70 12.61 25.78
CA ASP A 23 -6.25 11.26 25.71
C ASP A 23 -5.34 10.35 24.86
N GLN A 24 -4.94 9.21 25.44
CA GLN A 24 -4.09 8.23 24.78
C GLN A 24 -4.76 6.84 24.78
N PRO A 25 -4.65 6.09 23.67
CA PRO A 25 -3.95 6.44 22.43
C PRO A 25 -4.77 7.38 21.52
N LYS A 26 -4.09 8.15 20.65
CA LYS A 26 -4.73 9.02 19.64
C LYS A 26 -5.74 8.27 18.76
N TYR A 27 -5.42 7.02 18.42
CA TYR A 27 -6.30 6.09 17.72
C TYR A 27 -6.35 4.75 18.46
N LEU A 28 -7.55 4.17 18.56
CA LEU A 28 -7.77 2.86 19.17
C LEU A 28 -8.69 2.03 18.28
N ASN A 29 -8.28 0.81 17.97
CA ASN A 29 -9.12 -0.16 17.26
C ASN A 29 -9.71 -1.14 18.26
N SER A 30 -10.92 -1.63 17.97
CA SER A 30 -11.45 -2.82 18.65
C SER A 30 -10.39 -3.93 18.74
N PRO A 31 -10.34 -4.68 19.85
CA PRO A 31 -9.44 -5.82 19.96
C PRO A 31 -9.81 -6.89 18.92
N GLU A 32 -8.88 -7.82 18.67
CA GLU A 32 -9.17 -9.03 17.88
C GLU A 32 -10.34 -9.80 18.51
N THR A 33 -11.27 -10.28 17.68
CA THR A 33 -12.40 -11.12 18.11
C THR A 33 -12.57 -12.27 17.12
N GLN A 34 -13.45 -13.23 17.43
CA GLN A 34 -13.82 -14.29 16.47
C GLN A 34 -14.43 -13.76 15.17
N LEU A 35 -14.98 -12.54 15.20
CA LEU A 35 -15.60 -11.90 14.03
C LEU A 35 -14.70 -10.84 13.40
N PHE A 36 -13.65 -10.39 14.10
CA PHE A 36 -12.84 -9.26 13.68
C PHE A 36 -11.35 -9.60 13.77
N HIS A 37 -10.75 -9.77 12.59
CA HIS A 37 -9.32 -9.99 12.42
C HIS A 37 -8.69 -8.85 11.64
N LYS A 38 -7.91 -7.99 12.30
CA LYS A 38 -7.29 -6.80 11.68
C LYS A 38 -6.43 -7.16 10.48
N GLY A 39 -5.74 -8.31 10.58
CA GLY A 39 -4.89 -8.83 9.51
C GLY A 39 -5.63 -9.34 8.28
N SER A 40 -6.96 -9.44 8.32
CA SER A 40 -7.77 -9.86 7.17
C SER A 40 -8.67 -8.74 6.65
N GLU A 41 -9.05 -7.79 7.51
CA GLU A 41 -10.00 -6.72 7.17
C GLU A 41 -9.33 -5.43 6.72
N LEU A 42 -10.08 -4.66 5.93
CA LEU A 42 -9.68 -3.36 5.38
C LEU A 42 -10.83 -2.39 5.57
N TYR A 43 -10.56 -1.26 6.23
CA TYR A 43 -11.56 -0.22 6.36
C TYR A 43 -11.86 0.41 5.00
N GLY A 44 -13.13 0.76 4.74
CA GLY A 44 -13.55 1.36 3.47
C GLY A 44 -13.80 0.35 2.35
N LEU A 45 -13.43 -0.93 2.50
CA LEU A 45 -13.57 -1.90 1.40
C LEU A 45 -15.03 -2.22 1.08
N TYR A 46 -15.91 -2.24 2.08
CA TYR A 46 -17.35 -2.38 1.86
C TYR A 46 -17.88 -1.16 1.09
N GLU A 47 -17.52 0.04 1.55
CA GLU A 47 -17.95 1.31 0.98
C GLU A 47 -17.47 1.47 -0.48
N ALA A 48 -16.22 1.15 -0.77
CA ALA A 48 -15.65 1.20 -2.12
C ALA A 48 -16.41 0.29 -3.09
N ARG A 49 -16.96 -0.83 -2.61
CA ARG A 49 -17.72 -1.80 -3.44
C ARG A 49 -19.21 -1.51 -3.52
N ALA A 50 -19.73 -0.60 -2.70
CA ALA A 50 -21.18 -0.38 -2.58
C ALA A 50 -21.83 0.10 -3.90
N GLY A 51 -21.05 0.69 -4.81
CA GLY A 51 -21.52 1.07 -6.15
C GLY A 51 -21.83 -0.10 -7.09
N GLY A 52 -21.47 -1.34 -6.74
CA GLY A 52 -21.79 -2.55 -7.53
C GLY A 52 -20.97 -2.73 -8.81
N GLU A 53 -20.33 -1.67 -9.30
CA GLU A 53 -19.42 -1.74 -10.44
C GLU A 53 -18.11 -2.44 -10.08
N ARG A 54 -17.52 -3.09 -11.07
CA ARG A 54 -16.20 -3.69 -10.92
C ARG A 54 -15.15 -2.59 -10.81
N LEU A 55 -14.55 -2.46 -9.63
CA LEU A 55 -13.45 -1.54 -9.40
C LEU A 55 -12.25 -1.92 -10.29
N THR A 56 -11.75 -0.95 -11.04
CA THR A 56 -10.55 -1.08 -11.87
C THR A 56 -9.27 -0.77 -11.08
N ARG A 57 -9.40 0.02 -10.00
CA ARG A 57 -8.34 0.41 -9.08
C ARG A 57 -8.84 0.40 -7.63
N LEU A 58 -7.94 0.10 -6.70
CA LEU A 58 -8.08 0.40 -5.27
C LEU A 58 -6.87 1.19 -4.77
N ILE A 59 -7.09 2.16 -3.89
CA ILE A 59 -6.02 2.94 -3.24
C ILE A 59 -5.92 2.50 -1.78
N VAL A 60 -4.75 2.04 -1.36
CA VAL A 60 -4.50 1.55 0.00
C VAL A 60 -3.71 2.61 0.78
N VAL A 61 -4.29 3.10 1.88
CA VAL A 61 -3.72 4.10 2.80
C VAL A 61 -3.58 3.54 4.22
N GLU A 62 -3.02 4.32 5.15
CA GLU A 62 -2.77 3.85 6.54
C GLU A 62 -3.96 4.10 7.47
N GLY A 63 -4.69 5.21 7.31
CA GLY A 63 -5.64 5.69 8.29
C GLY A 63 -7.09 5.80 7.83
N TYR A 64 -8.00 5.79 8.81
CA TYR A 64 -9.43 6.04 8.58
C TYR A 64 -9.72 7.40 7.98
N LEU A 65 -8.98 8.42 8.41
CA LEU A 65 -9.17 9.79 7.95
C LEU A 65 -8.70 9.96 6.51
N ASP A 66 -7.63 9.29 6.11
CA ASP A 66 -7.17 9.25 4.71
C ASP A 66 -8.28 8.73 3.79
N VAL A 67 -8.92 7.62 4.16
CA VAL A 67 -10.05 7.06 3.40
C VAL A 67 -11.20 8.06 3.31
N ILE A 68 -11.56 8.71 4.42
CA ILE A 68 -12.67 9.67 4.44
C ILE A 68 -12.33 10.92 3.62
N ALA A 69 -11.13 11.46 3.76
CA ALA A 69 -10.68 12.66 3.06
C ALA A 69 -10.60 12.42 1.54
N LEU A 70 -10.05 11.27 1.14
CA LEU A 70 -9.99 10.88 -0.27
C LEU A 70 -11.38 10.59 -0.83
N ALA A 71 -12.27 9.94 -0.08
CA ALA A 71 -13.66 9.76 -0.49
C ALA A 71 -14.40 11.11 -0.65
N GLN A 72 -14.19 12.07 0.25
CA GLN A 72 -14.72 13.44 0.13
C GLN A 72 -14.17 14.16 -1.11
N ALA A 73 -12.94 13.83 -1.52
CA ALA A 73 -12.31 14.34 -2.74
C ALA A 73 -12.73 13.57 -4.01
N GLY A 74 -13.63 12.60 -3.91
CA GLY A 74 -14.14 11.81 -5.05
C GLY A 74 -13.38 10.51 -5.35
N LEU A 75 -12.37 10.17 -4.56
CA LEU A 75 -11.57 8.94 -4.66
C LEU A 75 -12.19 7.85 -3.77
N THR A 76 -13.40 7.41 -4.12
CA THR A 76 -14.20 6.47 -3.32
C THR A 76 -13.64 5.05 -3.32
N GLU A 77 -12.68 4.73 -4.19
CA GLU A 77 -11.97 3.46 -4.25
C GLU A 77 -10.83 3.31 -3.23
N THR A 78 -10.87 4.09 -2.13
CA THR A 78 -9.83 4.12 -1.11
C THR A 78 -10.16 3.22 0.07
N VAL A 79 -9.17 2.47 0.56
CA VAL A 79 -9.26 1.57 1.71
C VAL A 79 -8.05 1.73 2.63
N ALA A 80 -8.19 1.39 3.91
CA ALA A 80 -7.09 1.50 4.88
C ALA A 80 -6.80 0.18 5.60
N THR A 81 -5.53 -0.01 5.96
CA THR A 81 -5.13 -1.02 6.95
C THR A 81 -5.61 -0.62 8.34
N LEU A 82 -5.67 -1.58 9.27
CA LEU A 82 -6.27 -1.40 10.59
C LEU A 82 -5.21 -1.24 11.69
N GLY A 83 -4.22 -0.37 11.45
CA GLY A 83 -3.10 -0.14 12.38
C GLY A 83 -2.09 -1.29 12.44
N THR A 84 -2.00 -2.08 11.37
CA THR A 84 -1.05 -3.19 11.22
C THR A 84 -0.30 -3.05 9.90
N ALA A 85 0.85 -3.73 9.80
CA ALA A 85 1.46 -3.93 8.49
C ALA A 85 0.48 -4.65 7.56
N LEU A 86 0.53 -4.31 6.27
CA LEU A 86 -0.26 -4.96 5.24
C LEU A 86 0.07 -6.45 5.18
N THR A 87 -0.94 -7.31 5.21
CA THR A 87 -0.79 -8.76 5.21
C THR A 87 -1.01 -9.38 3.83
N ALA A 88 -0.55 -10.62 3.65
CA ALA A 88 -0.84 -11.40 2.45
C ALA A 88 -2.35 -11.67 2.26
N GLU A 89 -3.10 -11.84 3.35
CA GLU A 89 -4.55 -12.05 3.31
C GLU A 89 -5.29 -10.80 2.83
N GLN A 90 -4.87 -9.62 3.29
CA GLN A 90 -5.38 -8.33 2.80
C GLN A 90 -5.07 -8.16 1.31
N VAL A 91 -3.83 -8.44 0.86
CA VAL A 91 -3.49 -8.35 -0.57
C VAL A 91 -4.31 -9.34 -1.40
N GLN A 92 -4.49 -10.57 -0.93
CA GLN A 92 -5.34 -11.55 -1.60
C GLN A 92 -6.80 -11.08 -1.73
N LYS A 93 -7.34 -10.44 -0.68
CA LYS A 93 -8.68 -9.83 -0.70
C LYS A 93 -8.75 -8.68 -1.72
N LEU A 94 -7.76 -7.78 -1.72
CA LEU A 94 -7.64 -6.65 -2.63
C LEU A 94 -7.63 -7.08 -4.11
N VAL A 95 -6.76 -8.02 -4.48
CA VAL A 95 -6.66 -8.51 -5.88
C VAL A 95 -7.87 -9.32 -6.33
N GLY A 96 -8.71 -9.76 -5.41
CA GLY A 96 -10.02 -10.36 -5.71
C GLY A 96 -11.07 -9.32 -6.09
N VAL A 97 -10.86 -8.06 -5.73
CA VAL A 97 -11.80 -6.94 -5.95
C VAL A 97 -11.37 -6.09 -7.14
N SER A 98 -10.08 -5.78 -7.26
CA SER A 98 -9.55 -4.90 -8.31
C SER A 98 -8.26 -5.47 -8.93
N PRO A 99 -8.07 -5.34 -10.26
CA PRO A 99 -6.82 -5.73 -10.90
C PRO A 99 -5.66 -4.78 -10.59
N GLU A 100 -5.92 -3.50 -10.30
CA GLU A 100 -4.90 -2.52 -9.91
C GLU A 100 -5.02 -2.12 -8.44
N ILE A 101 -3.91 -2.20 -7.71
CA ILE A 101 -3.77 -1.77 -6.32
C ILE A 101 -2.67 -0.71 -6.24
N VAL A 102 -3.01 0.48 -5.73
CA VAL A 102 -2.05 1.57 -5.52
C VAL A 102 -1.83 1.78 -4.02
N PHE A 103 -0.60 1.61 -3.55
CA PHE A 103 -0.21 1.90 -2.18
C PHE A 103 0.18 3.37 -2.04
N CYS A 104 -0.47 4.08 -1.13
CA CYS A 104 -0.23 5.48 -0.81
C CYS A 104 -0.10 5.63 0.71
N PHE A 105 1.12 5.54 1.20
CA PHE A 105 1.44 5.65 2.62
C PHE A 105 2.09 6.99 2.95
N ASP A 106 2.20 7.28 4.24
CA ASP A 106 2.69 8.57 4.73
C ASP A 106 4.12 8.83 4.23
N GLY A 107 4.41 10.10 3.96
CA GLY A 107 5.71 10.55 3.46
C GLY A 107 6.81 10.51 4.51
N ASP A 108 6.52 10.07 5.73
CA ASP A 108 7.47 9.99 6.83
C ASP A 108 8.31 8.69 6.81
N ALA A 109 9.11 8.47 7.85
CA ALA A 109 9.93 7.26 7.93
C ALA A 109 9.12 5.98 8.19
N ALA A 110 7.97 6.07 8.86
CA ALA A 110 7.09 4.94 9.14
C ALA A 110 6.37 4.48 7.88
N GLY A 111 5.79 5.42 7.12
CA GLY A 111 5.11 5.14 5.85
C GLY A 111 6.06 4.62 4.78
N ARG A 112 7.31 5.10 4.72
CA ARG A 112 8.34 4.47 3.87
C ARG A 112 8.63 3.01 4.23
N ARG A 113 8.68 2.67 5.52
CA ARG A 113 8.83 1.27 5.96
C ARG A 113 7.58 0.44 5.65
N ALA A 114 6.39 1.02 5.80
CA ALA A 114 5.13 0.38 5.42
C ALA A 114 5.08 0.10 3.91
N SER A 115 5.52 1.06 3.09
CA SER A 115 5.63 0.91 1.64
C SER A 115 6.57 -0.22 1.25
N PHE A 116 7.73 -0.34 1.90
CA PHE A 116 8.64 -1.44 1.61
C PHE A 116 8.05 -2.81 1.99
N ARG A 117 7.36 -2.91 3.14
CA ARG A 117 6.67 -4.15 3.53
C ARG A 117 5.52 -4.51 2.59
N ALA A 118 4.76 -3.52 2.12
CA ALA A 118 3.71 -3.74 1.14
C ALA A 118 4.29 -4.21 -0.20
N LEU A 119 5.46 -3.68 -0.59
CA LEU A 119 6.21 -4.17 -1.76
C LEU A 119 6.60 -5.65 -1.61
N GLU A 120 7.19 -6.03 -0.48
CA GLU A 120 7.53 -7.44 -0.22
C GLU A 120 6.30 -8.35 -0.30
N THR A 121 5.19 -7.91 0.28
CA THR A 121 3.94 -8.66 0.26
C THR A 121 3.36 -8.74 -1.15
N ALA A 122 3.36 -7.65 -1.91
CA ALA A 122 2.84 -7.58 -3.27
C ALA A 122 3.62 -8.47 -4.25
N LEU A 123 4.93 -8.65 -4.07
CA LEU A 123 5.74 -9.54 -4.91
C LEU A 123 5.20 -10.97 -4.91
N HIS A 124 4.66 -11.47 -3.80
CA HIS A 124 4.04 -12.80 -3.74
C HIS A 124 2.81 -12.97 -4.65
N PHE A 125 2.17 -11.86 -5.04
CA PHE A 125 0.97 -11.83 -5.85
C PHE A 125 1.21 -11.30 -7.27
N ALA A 126 2.45 -10.90 -7.58
CA ALA A 126 2.87 -10.42 -8.88
C ALA A 126 2.76 -11.53 -9.94
N ARG A 127 1.90 -11.28 -10.93
CA ARG A 127 1.63 -12.13 -12.10
C ARG A 127 0.84 -11.33 -13.13
N ASP A 128 0.65 -11.90 -14.30
CA ASP A 128 -0.16 -11.28 -15.35
C ASP A 128 -1.60 -10.94 -14.88
N GLY A 129 -2.13 -9.84 -15.42
CA GLY A 129 -3.45 -9.31 -15.07
C GLY A 129 -3.56 -8.65 -13.69
N ARG A 130 -2.46 -8.48 -12.95
CA ARG A 130 -2.40 -7.75 -11.67
C ARG A 130 -1.37 -6.62 -11.72
N SER A 131 -1.79 -5.43 -11.32
CA SER A 131 -0.96 -4.23 -11.25
C SER A 131 -0.82 -3.79 -9.80
N PHE A 132 0.41 -3.62 -9.34
CA PHE A 132 0.72 -3.02 -8.05
C PHE A 132 1.54 -1.76 -8.28
N ARG A 133 1.10 -0.64 -7.71
CA ARG A 133 1.77 0.66 -7.87
C ARG A 133 2.01 1.33 -6.52
N PHE A 134 3.00 2.20 -6.47
CA PHE A 134 3.43 2.90 -5.27
C PHE A 134 3.43 4.41 -5.52
N LEU A 135 2.56 5.12 -4.82
CA LEU A 135 2.48 6.56 -4.81
C LEU A 135 3.26 7.08 -3.61
N GLY A 136 4.33 7.84 -3.88
CA GLY A 136 5.08 8.52 -2.83
C GLY A 136 4.54 9.92 -2.57
N LEU A 137 4.31 10.25 -1.29
CA LEU A 137 3.97 11.59 -0.83
C LEU A 137 5.22 12.40 -0.44
N PRO A 138 5.13 13.75 -0.43
CA PRO A 138 6.19 14.59 0.13
C PRO A 138 6.47 14.24 1.59
N GLN A 139 7.69 14.56 2.06
CA GLN A 139 8.09 14.34 3.45
C GLN A 139 7.07 14.99 4.40
N ASP A 140 6.65 14.23 5.42
CA ASP A 140 5.69 14.61 6.47
C ASP A 140 4.25 14.93 5.98
N GLU A 141 3.90 14.57 4.75
CA GLU A 141 2.51 14.58 4.26
C GLU A 141 1.87 13.21 4.39
N ASP A 142 0.59 13.18 4.76
CA ASP A 142 -0.30 12.02 4.65
C ASP A 142 -1.33 12.25 3.51
N PRO A 143 -2.07 11.21 3.06
CA PRO A 143 -3.02 11.37 1.96
C PRO A 143 -4.08 12.45 2.25
N ASP A 144 -4.51 12.56 3.50
CA ASP A 144 -5.48 13.52 4.00
C ASP A 144 -4.97 14.98 3.91
N SER A 145 -3.80 15.28 4.46
CA SER A 145 -3.16 16.60 4.41
C SER A 145 -2.83 16.99 2.98
N PHE A 146 -2.33 16.04 2.18
CA PHE A 146 -1.97 16.29 0.79
C PHE A 146 -3.18 16.66 -0.05
N VAL A 147 -4.28 15.87 0.00
CA VAL A 147 -5.46 16.14 -0.82
C VAL A 147 -6.16 17.43 -0.40
N ARG A 148 -6.16 17.77 0.88
CA ARG A 148 -6.69 19.05 1.36
C ARG A 148 -5.88 20.25 0.87
N ARG A 149 -4.55 20.11 0.79
CA ARG A 149 -3.66 21.20 0.39
C ARG A 149 -3.63 21.41 -1.13
N GLU A 150 -3.48 20.32 -1.89
CA GLU A 150 -3.23 20.36 -3.33
C GLU A 150 -4.48 20.09 -4.17
N GLY A 151 -5.53 19.53 -3.55
CA GLY A 151 -6.79 19.20 -4.20
C GLY A 151 -6.81 17.84 -4.92
N PRO A 152 -8.01 17.38 -5.32
CA PRO A 152 -8.20 16.07 -5.96
C PRO A 152 -7.47 15.94 -7.30
N GLN A 153 -7.41 17.00 -8.10
CA GLN A 153 -6.74 16.97 -9.41
C GLN A 153 -5.24 16.70 -9.27
N ALA A 154 -4.58 17.29 -8.28
CA ALA A 154 -3.17 17.03 -7.99
C ALA A 154 -2.96 15.60 -7.48
N PHE A 155 -3.90 15.06 -6.70
CA PHE A 155 -3.86 13.67 -6.26
C PHE A 155 -3.97 12.70 -7.46
N HIS A 156 -4.91 12.94 -8.38
CA HIS A 156 -5.03 12.18 -9.63
C HIS A 156 -3.75 12.22 -10.47
N ALA A 157 -3.16 13.41 -10.65
CA ALA A 157 -1.90 13.54 -11.37
C ALA A 157 -0.74 12.75 -10.71
N ARG A 158 -0.76 12.59 -9.38
CA ARG A 158 0.20 11.72 -8.67
C ARG A 158 -0.11 10.24 -8.84
N LEU A 159 -1.38 9.84 -8.87
CA LEU A 159 -1.79 8.46 -9.16
C LEU A 159 -1.26 8.01 -10.53
N ASP A 160 -1.38 8.86 -11.55
CA ASP A 160 -0.90 8.56 -12.90
C ASP A 160 0.63 8.36 -12.94
N ARG A 161 1.35 9.08 -12.08
CA ARG A 161 2.81 9.03 -11.93
C ARG A 161 3.30 8.02 -10.89
N SER A 162 2.40 7.23 -10.30
CA SER A 162 2.78 6.21 -9.32
C SER A 162 3.73 5.18 -9.95
N ARG A 163 4.74 4.75 -9.20
CA ARG A 163 5.74 3.79 -9.68
C ARG A 163 5.11 2.42 -9.82
N SER A 164 5.42 1.68 -10.88
CA SER A 164 5.10 0.25 -10.95
C SER A 164 5.83 -0.53 -9.85
N LEU A 165 5.44 -1.78 -9.61
CA LEU A 165 6.10 -2.65 -8.64
C LEU A 165 7.60 -2.81 -8.90
N SER A 166 8.02 -2.98 -10.16
CA SER A 166 9.43 -3.07 -10.55
C SER A 166 10.19 -1.76 -10.26
N GLU A 167 9.64 -0.62 -10.68
CA GLU A 167 10.26 0.69 -10.45
C GLU A 167 10.33 1.04 -8.95
N ALA A 168 9.32 0.65 -8.18
CA ALA A 168 9.34 0.82 -6.73
C ALA A 168 10.44 -0.04 -6.09
N LEU A 169 10.66 -1.26 -6.59
CA LEU A 169 11.72 -2.14 -6.12
C LEU A 169 13.10 -1.55 -6.45
N PHE A 170 13.32 -1.10 -7.70
CA PHE A 170 14.58 -0.47 -8.09
C PHE A 170 14.87 0.77 -7.27
N PHE A 171 13.86 1.64 -7.09
CA PHE A 171 13.98 2.81 -6.25
C PHE A 171 14.34 2.47 -4.81
N ALA A 172 13.73 1.42 -4.23
CA ALA A 172 14.04 0.98 -2.87
C ALA A 172 15.47 0.45 -2.74
N LEU A 173 15.98 -0.28 -3.74
CA LEU A 173 17.35 -0.77 -3.77
C LEU A 173 18.36 0.39 -3.88
N GLU A 174 18.13 1.35 -4.77
CA GLU A 174 18.98 2.55 -4.95
C GLU A 174 19.08 3.39 -3.68
N LYS A 175 18.00 3.47 -2.89
CA LYS A 175 17.99 4.24 -1.65
C LYS A 175 18.71 3.54 -0.50
N ARG A 176 18.89 2.22 -0.57
CA ARG A 176 19.44 1.41 0.53
C ARG A 176 20.91 1.04 0.33
N PHE A 177 21.37 0.96 -0.92
CA PHE A 177 22.72 0.51 -1.25
C PHE A 177 23.39 1.49 -2.21
N ASP A 178 24.72 1.63 -2.10
CA ASP A 178 25.50 2.44 -3.04
C ASP A 178 25.97 1.58 -4.22
N PRO A 179 25.38 1.70 -5.42
CA PRO A 179 25.77 0.88 -6.57
C PRO A 179 27.15 1.24 -7.13
N LYS A 180 27.84 2.27 -6.60
CA LYS A 180 29.18 2.69 -7.06
C LYS A 180 30.31 1.90 -6.42
N THR A 181 30.06 1.22 -5.29
CA THR A 181 31.06 0.41 -4.58
C THR A 181 30.86 -1.07 -4.87
N ILE A 182 31.93 -1.86 -4.75
CA ILE A 182 31.82 -3.32 -4.94
C ILE A 182 30.92 -3.92 -3.85
N GLU A 183 31.10 -3.51 -2.61
CA GLU A 183 30.33 -3.95 -1.45
C GLU A 183 28.84 -3.61 -1.60
N GLY A 184 28.54 -2.38 -2.05
CA GLY A 184 27.16 -1.95 -2.28
C GLY A 184 26.50 -2.69 -3.45
N ARG A 185 27.23 -2.95 -4.54
CA ARG A 185 26.74 -3.78 -5.65
C ARG A 185 26.44 -5.21 -5.21
N VAL A 186 27.31 -5.83 -4.41
CA VAL A 186 27.09 -7.18 -3.86
C VAL A 186 25.88 -7.21 -2.92
N ALA A 187 25.74 -6.22 -2.03
CA ALA A 187 24.61 -6.13 -1.12
C ALA A 187 23.28 -5.91 -1.88
N LEU A 188 23.28 -5.03 -2.88
CA LEU A 188 22.14 -4.77 -3.75
C LEU A 188 21.73 -6.04 -4.50
N ALA A 189 22.68 -6.74 -5.13
CA ALA A 189 22.41 -7.96 -5.89
C ALA A 189 21.79 -9.04 -4.99
N ARG A 190 22.30 -9.23 -3.77
CA ARG A 190 21.75 -10.19 -2.79
C ARG A 190 20.33 -9.83 -2.37
N GLU A 191 20.06 -8.57 -2.08
CA GLU A 191 18.71 -8.13 -1.72
C GLU A 191 17.75 -8.26 -2.89
N ALA A 192 18.18 -7.90 -4.10
CA ALA A 192 17.38 -8.05 -5.31
C ALA A 192 17.03 -9.53 -5.59
N GLN A 193 18.00 -10.45 -5.44
CA GLN A 193 17.76 -11.89 -5.54
C GLN A 193 16.77 -12.38 -4.49
N ARG A 194 16.90 -11.93 -3.24
CA ARG A 194 15.95 -12.26 -2.16
C ARG A 194 14.53 -11.82 -2.52
N LEU A 195 14.37 -10.56 -2.97
CA LEU A 195 13.07 -10.01 -3.36
C LEU A 195 12.49 -10.71 -4.59
N ALA A 196 13.30 -10.97 -5.61
CA ALA A 196 12.86 -11.72 -6.79
C ALA A 196 12.39 -13.14 -6.41
N GLY A 197 13.02 -13.77 -5.42
CA GLY A 197 12.59 -15.06 -4.87
C GLY A 197 11.17 -15.08 -4.28
N LEU A 198 10.62 -13.92 -3.90
CA LEU A 198 9.24 -13.80 -3.41
C LEU A 198 8.20 -13.93 -4.53
N VAL A 199 8.57 -13.60 -5.77
CA VAL A 199 7.68 -13.64 -6.95
C VAL A 199 7.39 -15.07 -7.33
N ARG A 200 6.11 -15.47 -7.36
CA ARG A 200 5.70 -16.85 -7.69
C ARG A 200 5.64 -17.13 -9.19
N ASP A 201 5.33 -16.12 -10.00
CA ASP A 201 5.26 -16.22 -11.44
C ASP A 201 6.68 -16.31 -12.05
N PRO A 202 7.04 -17.41 -12.74
CA PRO A 202 8.40 -17.59 -13.25
C PRO A 202 8.82 -16.54 -14.28
N LEU A 203 7.92 -16.16 -15.18
CA LEU A 203 8.22 -15.18 -16.23
C LEU A 203 8.38 -13.78 -15.62
N TYR A 204 7.49 -13.40 -14.71
CA TYR A 204 7.63 -12.13 -13.98
C TYR A 204 8.95 -12.09 -13.22
N ARG A 205 9.33 -13.19 -12.54
CA ARG A 205 10.58 -13.28 -11.80
C ARG A 205 11.79 -13.11 -12.72
N GLU A 206 11.80 -13.80 -13.85
CA GLU A 206 12.89 -13.72 -14.83
C GLU A 206 13.07 -12.29 -15.36
N LEU A 207 11.97 -11.66 -15.82
CA LEU A 207 12.00 -10.28 -16.31
C LEU A 207 12.38 -9.28 -15.22
N LEU A 208 11.97 -9.51 -13.97
CA LEU A 208 12.38 -8.68 -12.85
C LEU A 208 13.88 -8.79 -12.59
N VAL A 209 14.44 -10.00 -12.59
CA VAL A 209 15.88 -10.23 -12.42
C VAL A 209 16.66 -9.57 -13.56
N GLN A 210 16.23 -9.77 -14.81
CA GLN A 210 16.82 -9.10 -15.96
C GLN A 210 16.80 -7.58 -15.80
N GLY A 211 15.66 -7.00 -15.41
CA GLY A 211 15.52 -5.57 -15.17
C GLY A 211 16.44 -5.05 -14.05
N VAL A 212 16.66 -5.82 -12.99
CA VAL A 212 17.66 -5.49 -11.95
C VAL A 212 19.06 -5.46 -12.57
N THR A 213 19.43 -6.50 -13.31
CA THR A 213 20.76 -6.61 -13.94
C THR A 213 21.03 -5.43 -14.86
N GLU A 214 20.09 -5.10 -15.74
CA GLU A 214 20.17 -3.97 -16.67
C GLU A 214 20.24 -2.62 -15.94
N ARG A 215 19.34 -2.37 -14.97
CA ARG A 215 19.25 -1.09 -14.27
C ARG A 215 20.50 -0.76 -13.45
N PHE A 216 21.15 -1.79 -12.88
CA PHE A 216 22.28 -1.66 -11.96
C PHE A 216 23.62 -2.08 -12.57
N HIS A 217 23.64 -2.47 -13.85
CA HIS A 217 24.84 -2.97 -14.53
C HIS A 217 25.52 -4.09 -13.72
N LEU A 218 24.71 -5.01 -13.19
CA LEU A 218 25.22 -6.18 -12.47
C LEU A 218 25.63 -7.27 -13.47
N PRO A 219 26.55 -8.17 -13.09
CA PRO A 219 26.88 -9.34 -13.92
C PRO A 219 25.72 -10.34 -14.01
#